data_AF-A0A2K3QHT2-F1
#
_entry.id   AF-A0A2K3QHT2-F1
#
_cell.length_a   1.000
_cell.length_b   1.000
_cell.length_c   1.000
_cell.angle_alpha   90.00
_cell.angle_beta   90.00
_cell.angle_gamma   90.00
#
_symmetry.space_group_name_H-M   'P 1'
#
loop_
_entity.id
_entity.type
_entity.pdbx_description
1 polymer ?
#
loop_
_entity_poly.entity_id
_entity_poly.type
_entity_poly.pdbx_seq_one_letter_code
_entity_poly.pdbx_strand_id
1 'polypeptide(L)'
;MITKAGVPSNKIVVGVSSYGRSFEMTKAGCTGPQCGFTGPKSTAKKGRCTDTNGYISNAEITEIIISGKPGGKRAGVVQQFTDESNTQILVYDDTQWVAYMNDANKESRKAKWAFLNFAGTTDWAADLATFTPGDNNPMCWRSKTCDDSGANSTSVNSSWRWHELCSDEAWNAAINYYKKRKDSDSQGFPRIISNFFHGPPSMDCDILAEQNGCRSFSSCIQGKDTGPAATFILDGFVSLSNTLLDMYDGVEDAQQALEVNGVLDSFVKTFAPDPKESIALNIILDIVSFGLSAATGPFFNNFLRNTPWGKANKDSGDNIKDTLRAVIGFSFTTAKDDLKPKPASDAAMSAQLAVIVREYKKGLTAVSSKAFSGSDQGISMLHKIIGDGKLMDAKPSGKLDLEDRLTKLFYAMLIPFLWRQKGWNPVLVDTGTDCNSKEKVDLLPNQDDGKVCVSGRRYYLVRPTDDDAEYCSSPSAQHWGMGCRWSNVETLNGFSKLKGGVWADLRKEDLAASIVNRRKVGWGNPSTPSQWPNFADGNDFDRMWDWIKLDNMIQSPGLIDIPICTMAEVKENWKSTKKDYYSWPCDR
;
A
#
# COMPACT_ATOMS: atom_id res chain seq x y z
N MET A 1 -43.41 9.37 4.21
CA MET A 1 -43.32 8.39 3.11
C MET A 1 -42.55 7.15 3.54
N ILE A 2 -41.27 7.28 3.91
CA ILE A 2 -40.40 6.15 4.32
C ILE A 2 -40.91 5.45 5.60
N THR A 3 -41.23 6.21 6.65
CA THR A 3 -41.81 5.64 7.88
C THR A 3 -43.19 5.03 7.66
N LYS A 4 -44.01 5.65 6.80
CA LYS A 4 -45.30 5.10 6.36
C LYS A 4 -45.16 3.78 5.60
N ALA A 5 -44.03 3.54 4.95
CA ALA A 5 -43.72 2.28 4.27
C ALA A 5 -43.14 1.19 5.21
N GLY A 6 -43.12 1.43 6.53
CA GLY A 6 -42.73 0.44 7.54
C GLY A 6 -41.29 0.54 8.04
N VAL A 7 -40.50 1.51 7.57
CA VAL A 7 -39.12 1.70 8.04
C VAL A 7 -39.12 2.48 9.37
N PRO A 8 -38.56 1.94 10.46
CA PRO A 8 -38.46 2.66 11.73
C PRO A 8 -37.61 3.94 11.60
N SER A 9 -38.01 5.03 12.28
CA SER A 9 -37.30 6.32 12.20
C SER A 9 -35.82 6.20 12.60
N ASN A 10 -35.52 5.40 13.62
CA ASN A 10 -34.16 5.16 14.13
C ASN A 10 -33.27 4.35 13.18
N LYS A 11 -33.76 3.97 11.99
CA LYS A 11 -32.99 3.37 10.90
C LYS A 11 -32.80 4.33 9.71
N ILE A 12 -33.35 5.53 9.78
CA ILE A 12 -33.31 6.51 8.70
C ILE A 12 -32.29 7.60 9.02
N VAL A 13 -31.31 7.75 8.14
CA VAL A 13 -30.34 8.86 8.16
C VAL A 13 -30.79 9.89 7.12
N VAL A 14 -31.10 11.12 7.56
CA VAL A 14 -31.69 12.14 6.67
C VAL A 14 -30.59 12.94 5.97
N GLY A 15 -30.69 13.07 4.65
CA GLY A 15 -29.76 13.89 3.87
C GLY A 15 -29.86 15.38 4.20
N VAL A 16 -28.70 16.02 4.42
CA VAL A 16 -28.49 17.46 4.39
C VAL A 16 -27.46 17.78 3.31
N SER A 17 -27.41 19.02 2.82
CA SER A 17 -26.55 19.38 1.70
C SER A 17 -25.54 20.46 2.05
N SER A 18 -24.36 20.35 1.45
CA SER A 18 -23.32 21.37 1.37
C SER A 18 -23.26 22.00 -0.03
N TYR A 19 -24.38 21.98 -0.75
CA TYR A 19 -24.54 22.59 -2.06
C TYR A 19 -25.96 23.16 -2.23
N GLY A 20 -26.12 23.99 -3.25
CA GLY A 20 -27.40 24.51 -3.71
C GLY A 20 -27.75 24.10 -5.14
N ARG A 21 -29.05 24.09 -5.44
CA ARG A 21 -29.57 23.99 -6.80
C ARG A 21 -29.81 25.39 -7.33
N SER A 22 -29.28 25.66 -8.53
CA SER A 22 -29.34 26.99 -9.13
C SER A 22 -30.20 27.04 -10.40
N PHE A 23 -30.85 28.17 -10.61
CA PHE A 23 -31.69 28.46 -11.76
C PHE A 23 -31.43 29.88 -12.24
N GLU A 24 -31.50 30.09 -13.55
CA GLU A 24 -31.59 31.43 -14.11
C GLU A 24 -33.07 31.76 -14.30
N MET A 25 -33.53 32.81 -13.62
CA MET A 25 -34.90 33.27 -13.65
C MET A 25 -35.19 33.92 -15.01
N THR A 26 -36.40 33.74 -15.54
CA THR A 26 -36.81 34.39 -16.80
C THR A 26 -37.05 35.89 -16.65
N LYS A 27 -37.21 36.38 -15.41
CA LYS A 27 -37.49 37.78 -15.09
C LYS A 27 -36.80 38.19 -13.78
N ALA A 28 -36.00 39.24 -13.82
CA ALA A 28 -35.41 39.85 -12.63
C ALA A 28 -36.50 40.30 -11.63
N GLY A 29 -36.23 40.14 -10.34
CA GLY A 29 -37.15 40.50 -9.25
C GLY A 29 -38.31 39.54 -9.00
N CYS A 30 -38.51 38.49 -9.81
CA CYS A 30 -39.44 37.41 -9.49
C CYS A 30 -38.66 36.25 -8.86
N THR A 31 -38.68 36.14 -7.53
CA THR A 31 -37.81 35.20 -6.77
C THR A 31 -38.57 34.11 -6.00
N GLY A 32 -39.90 34.08 -6.10
CA GLY A 32 -40.77 33.14 -5.41
C GLY A 32 -40.97 31.81 -6.14
N PRO A 33 -41.66 30.83 -5.54
CA PRO A 33 -41.81 29.47 -6.09
C PRO A 33 -42.64 29.39 -7.38
N GLN A 34 -43.37 30.46 -7.73
CA GLN A 34 -44.15 30.57 -8.96
C GLN A 34 -43.38 31.24 -10.11
N CYS A 35 -42.14 31.65 -9.89
CA CYS A 35 -41.34 32.34 -10.88
C CYS A 35 -40.73 31.36 -11.88
N GLY A 36 -40.79 31.73 -13.17
CA GLY A 36 -40.25 30.91 -14.25
C GLY A 36 -38.72 30.97 -14.29
N PHE A 37 -38.12 29.88 -14.77
CA PHE A 37 -36.69 29.78 -15.07
C PHE A 37 -36.48 29.35 -16.52
N THR A 38 -35.31 29.65 -17.07
CA THR A 38 -34.88 29.23 -18.41
C THR A 38 -34.54 27.73 -18.40
N GLY A 39 -35.00 27.00 -19.43
CA GLY A 39 -34.90 25.53 -19.50
C GLY A 39 -34.98 25.01 -20.94
N PRO A 40 -34.82 23.67 -21.16
CA PRO A 40 -35.08 22.57 -20.22
C PRO A 40 -33.92 22.17 -19.30
N LYS A 41 -32.67 22.56 -19.61
CA LYS A 41 -31.54 22.45 -18.67
C LYS A 41 -31.33 23.81 -18.00
N SER A 42 -30.98 23.84 -16.72
CA SER A 42 -30.67 25.10 -16.03
C SER A 42 -29.56 25.84 -16.79
N THR A 43 -29.79 27.12 -17.08
CA THR A 43 -28.78 28.02 -17.66
C THR A 43 -28.11 28.87 -16.59
N ALA A 44 -28.34 28.57 -15.30
CA ALA A 44 -27.63 29.21 -14.20
C ALA A 44 -26.11 29.11 -14.40
N LYS A 45 -25.41 30.20 -14.10
CA LYS A 45 -23.96 30.29 -14.18
C LYS A 45 -23.33 29.19 -13.32
N LYS A 46 -22.46 28.39 -13.93
CA LYS A 46 -21.66 27.38 -13.23
C LYS A 46 -20.70 28.02 -12.23
N GLY A 47 -20.47 27.32 -11.12
CA GLY A 47 -19.38 27.63 -10.19
C GLY A 47 -18.01 27.34 -10.81
N ARG A 48 -16.95 27.96 -10.30
CA ARG A 48 -15.57 27.77 -10.79
C ARG A 48 -14.96 26.42 -10.40
N CYS A 49 -15.45 25.81 -9.32
CA CYS A 49 -15.02 24.52 -8.80
C CYS A 49 -16.00 23.42 -9.19
N THR A 50 -17.31 23.66 -9.08
CA THR A 50 -18.31 22.63 -9.45
C THR A 50 -18.50 22.45 -10.96
N ASP A 51 -18.16 23.47 -11.76
CA ASP A 51 -18.19 23.49 -13.23
C ASP A 51 -19.49 22.97 -13.88
N THR A 52 -20.62 23.05 -13.17
CA THR A 52 -21.89 22.44 -13.57
C THR A 52 -23.03 23.44 -13.46
N ASN A 53 -23.79 23.65 -14.55
CA ASN A 53 -24.99 24.50 -14.50
C ASN A 53 -26.06 23.86 -13.59
N GLY A 54 -26.70 24.67 -12.77
CA GLY A 54 -27.74 24.22 -11.86
C GLY A 54 -27.23 23.58 -10.56
N TYR A 55 -25.92 23.61 -10.31
CA TYR A 55 -25.28 23.03 -9.14
C TYR A 55 -24.08 23.86 -8.68
N ILE A 56 -24.09 24.30 -7.43
CA ILE A 56 -23.05 25.16 -6.87
C ILE A 56 -22.79 24.80 -5.41
N SER A 57 -21.51 24.74 -5.01
CA SER A 57 -21.11 24.36 -3.65
C SER A 57 -21.43 25.46 -2.64
N ASN A 58 -21.57 25.11 -1.36
CA ASN A 58 -21.70 26.10 -0.28
C ASN A 58 -20.46 27.01 -0.19
N ALA A 59 -19.27 26.48 -0.49
CA ALA A 59 -18.05 27.27 -0.58
C ALA A 59 -18.16 28.39 -1.63
N GLU A 60 -18.62 28.08 -2.84
CA GLU A 60 -18.82 29.07 -3.92
C GLU A 60 -19.99 30.02 -3.66
N ILE A 61 -21.09 29.52 -3.06
CA ILE A 61 -22.20 30.37 -2.60
C ILE A 61 -21.68 31.42 -1.60
N THR A 62 -20.84 31.00 -0.65
CA THR A 62 -20.21 31.89 0.33
C THR A 62 -19.31 32.93 -0.33
N GLU A 63 -18.54 32.54 -1.36
CA GLU A 63 -17.76 33.47 -2.19
C GLU A 63 -18.62 34.55 -2.83
N ILE A 64 -19.78 34.18 -3.41
CA ILE A 64 -20.73 35.13 -4.00
C ILE A 64 -21.26 36.08 -2.93
N ILE A 65 -21.67 35.57 -1.77
CA ILE A 65 -22.18 36.36 -0.65
C ILE A 65 -21.14 37.39 -0.18
N ILE A 66 -19.88 36.96 -0.02
CA ILE A 66 -18.79 37.85 0.37
C ILE A 66 -18.59 38.94 -0.69
N SER A 67 -18.64 38.58 -1.98
CA SER A 67 -18.52 39.54 -3.08
C SER A 67 -19.67 40.57 -3.14
N GLY A 68 -20.81 40.29 -2.49
CA GLY A 68 -21.96 41.18 -2.38
C GLY A 68 -21.88 42.23 -1.26
N LYS A 69 -20.90 42.12 -0.34
CA LYS A 69 -20.69 43.10 0.72
C LYS A 69 -20.25 44.47 0.16
N PRO A 70 -20.44 45.59 0.91
CA PRO A 70 -19.98 46.91 0.48
C PRO A 70 -18.51 46.89 0.03
N GLY A 71 -18.22 47.44 -1.15
CA GLY A 71 -16.88 47.42 -1.76
C GLY A 71 -16.50 46.15 -2.52
N GLY A 72 -17.35 45.12 -2.52
CA GLY A 72 -17.15 43.89 -3.30
C GLY A 72 -17.61 44.01 -4.76
N LYS A 73 -17.15 43.07 -5.61
CA LYS A 73 -17.45 43.05 -7.07
C LYS A 73 -18.94 42.94 -7.42
N ARG A 74 -19.77 42.47 -6.48
CA ARG A 74 -21.24 42.31 -6.62
C ARG A 74 -22.01 43.16 -5.61
N ALA A 75 -21.41 44.23 -5.10
CA ALA A 75 -22.08 45.12 -4.16
C ALA A 75 -23.41 45.64 -4.74
N GLY A 76 -24.49 45.50 -3.97
CA GLY A 76 -25.83 45.98 -4.36
C GLY A 76 -26.64 45.03 -5.26
N VAL A 77 -26.06 43.93 -5.75
CA VAL A 77 -26.75 42.96 -6.62
C VAL A 77 -26.81 41.55 -6.02
N VAL A 78 -26.69 41.44 -4.69
CA VAL A 78 -26.82 40.20 -3.94
C VAL A 78 -27.92 40.33 -2.90
N GLN A 79 -28.90 39.42 -2.94
CA GLN A 79 -30.02 39.36 -1.99
C GLN A 79 -30.07 37.98 -1.34
N GLN A 80 -30.33 37.95 -0.04
CA GLN A 80 -30.46 36.72 0.74
C GLN A 80 -31.71 36.78 1.60
N PHE A 81 -32.51 35.72 1.57
CA PHE A 81 -33.67 35.57 2.44
C PHE A 81 -33.98 34.09 2.70
N THR A 82 -34.58 33.80 3.84
CA THR A 82 -35.08 32.46 4.16
C THR A 82 -36.53 32.36 3.70
N ASP A 83 -36.87 31.31 2.95
CA ASP A 83 -38.24 31.07 2.52
C ASP A 83 -39.07 30.32 3.59
N GLU A 84 -40.35 30.14 3.33
CA GLU A 84 -41.29 29.43 4.23
C GLU A 84 -40.93 27.95 4.45
N SER A 85 -40.09 27.36 3.57
CA SER A 85 -39.60 25.99 3.70
C SER A 85 -38.38 25.87 4.63
N ASN A 86 -37.97 26.97 5.25
CA ASN A 86 -36.72 27.10 6.01
C ASN A 86 -35.49 26.80 5.13
N THR A 87 -35.58 27.15 3.85
CA THR A 87 -34.48 27.05 2.89
C THR A 87 -33.89 28.44 2.67
N GLN A 88 -32.58 28.52 2.53
CA GLN A 88 -31.92 29.78 2.26
C GLN A 88 -31.93 30.03 0.75
N ILE A 89 -32.42 31.20 0.36
CA ILE A 89 -32.41 31.67 -1.02
C ILE A 89 -31.31 32.73 -1.17
N LEU A 90 -30.55 32.62 -2.24
CA LEU A 90 -29.59 33.61 -2.72
C LEU A 90 -29.99 34.03 -4.13
N VAL A 91 -30.11 35.34 -4.35
CA VAL A 91 -30.30 35.94 -5.67
C VAL A 91 -29.10 36.83 -5.98
N TYR A 92 -28.49 36.66 -7.15
CA TYR A 92 -27.34 37.46 -7.58
C TYR A 92 -27.35 37.73 -9.08
N ASP A 93 -26.61 38.75 -9.51
CA ASP A 93 -26.51 39.17 -10.92
C ASP A 93 -27.92 39.27 -11.59
N ASP A 94 -28.90 39.84 -10.86
CA ASP A 94 -30.32 40.05 -11.19
C ASP A 94 -31.21 38.82 -11.45
N THR A 95 -30.68 37.79 -12.11
CA THR A 95 -31.46 36.61 -12.56
C THR A 95 -30.97 35.29 -11.99
N GLN A 96 -29.81 35.24 -11.34
CA GLN A 96 -29.29 33.99 -10.79
C GLN A 96 -29.93 33.72 -9.43
N TRP A 97 -30.49 32.53 -9.27
CA TRP A 97 -31.23 32.14 -8.08
C TRP A 97 -30.70 30.80 -7.58
N VAL A 98 -30.48 30.68 -6.27
CA VAL A 98 -29.97 29.45 -5.64
C VAL A 98 -30.77 29.16 -4.37
N ALA A 99 -31.29 27.94 -4.25
CA ALA A 99 -31.78 27.38 -2.99
C ALA A 99 -30.71 26.48 -2.37
N TYR A 100 -30.35 26.74 -1.12
CA TYR A 100 -29.30 26.02 -0.41
C TYR A 100 -29.55 25.92 1.10
N MET A 101 -28.71 25.13 1.78
CA MET A 101 -28.66 25.08 3.25
C MET A 101 -27.46 25.88 3.74
N ASN A 102 -27.67 26.87 4.61
CA ASN A 102 -26.60 27.51 5.36
C ASN A 102 -26.38 26.75 6.69
N ASP A 103 -25.34 27.09 7.44
CA ASP A 103 -25.03 26.37 8.68
C ASP A 103 -26.18 26.43 9.69
N ALA A 104 -26.83 27.59 9.82
CA ALA A 104 -27.94 27.78 10.74
C ALA A 104 -29.16 26.88 10.43
N ASN A 105 -29.61 26.84 9.17
CA ASN A 105 -30.76 26.03 8.80
C ASN A 105 -30.41 24.52 8.72
N LYS A 106 -29.14 24.17 8.43
CA LYS A 106 -28.63 22.81 8.50
C LYS A 106 -28.64 22.29 9.94
N GLU A 107 -28.15 23.07 10.91
CA GLU A 107 -28.19 22.72 12.33
C GLU A 107 -29.63 22.62 12.86
N SER A 108 -30.51 23.55 12.48
CA SER A 108 -31.95 23.47 12.81
C SER A 108 -32.60 22.17 12.28
N ARG A 109 -32.25 21.75 11.06
CA ARG A 109 -32.74 20.48 10.49
C ARG A 109 -32.17 19.27 11.22
N LYS A 110 -30.88 19.24 11.55
CA LYS A 110 -30.27 18.16 12.37
C LYS A 110 -31.01 18.02 13.71
N ALA A 111 -31.24 19.12 14.42
CA ALA A 111 -31.97 19.13 15.67
C ALA A 111 -33.41 18.59 15.52
N LYS A 112 -34.12 18.98 14.45
CA LYS A 112 -35.46 18.48 14.14
C LYS A 112 -35.47 16.97 13.91
N TRP A 113 -34.50 16.42 13.19
CA TRP A 113 -34.44 14.97 12.93
C TRP A 113 -34.10 14.18 14.19
N ALA A 114 -33.19 14.69 15.02
CA ALA A 114 -32.89 14.12 16.32
C ALA A 114 -34.14 14.09 17.22
N PHE A 115 -34.89 15.20 17.29
CA PHE A 115 -36.16 15.28 18.05
C PHE A 115 -37.20 14.26 17.58
N LEU A 116 -37.22 13.91 16.29
CA LEU A 116 -38.13 12.94 15.70
C LEU A 116 -37.62 11.49 15.78
N ASN A 117 -36.59 11.20 16.58
CA ASN A 117 -35.97 9.87 16.75
C ASN A 117 -35.46 9.27 15.43
N PHE A 118 -34.92 10.10 14.53
CA PHE A 118 -34.19 9.60 13.36
C PHE A 118 -32.77 9.16 13.74
N ALA A 119 -32.15 8.28 12.94
CA ALA A 119 -30.81 7.75 13.22
C ALA A 119 -29.71 8.82 13.18
N GLY A 120 -29.95 9.93 12.47
CA GLY A 120 -29.01 11.03 12.30
C GLY A 120 -29.15 11.69 10.94
N THR A 121 -28.07 12.33 10.49
CA THR A 121 -27.99 12.97 9.17
C THR A 121 -26.76 12.56 8.38
N THR A 122 -26.85 12.60 7.06
CA THR A 122 -25.72 12.44 6.15
C THR A 122 -25.56 13.72 5.34
N ASP A 123 -24.33 14.23 5.21
CA ASP A 123 -24.05 15.45 4.45
C ASP A 123 -23.55 15.09 3.05
N TRP A 124 -24.15 15.69 2.02
CA TRP A 124 -23.65 15.64 0.66
C TRP A 124 -23.17 17.02 0.23
N ALA A 125 -21.87 17.26 0.06
CA ALA A 125 -20.74 16.43 0.48
C ALA A 125 -19.71 17.29 1.21
N ALA A 126 -18.82 16.66 1.98
CA ALA A 126 -17.87 17.36 2.84
C ALA A 126 -16.97 18.35 2.06
N ASP A 127 -16.56 17.99 0.85
CA ASP A 127 -15.73 18.79 -0.06
C ASP A 127 -16.41 20.07 -0.58
N LEU A 128 -17.72 20.20 -0.42
CA LEU A 128 -18.50 21.34 -0.94
C LEU A 128 -18.75 22.42 0.13
N ALA A 129 -18.47 22.11 1.40
CA ALA A 129 -18.88 22.93 2.52
C ALA A 129 -18.14 24.27 2.59
N THR A 130 -16.80 24.22 2.53
CA THR A 130 -15.91 25.37 2.68
C THR A 130 -14.69 25.21 1.80
N PHE A 131 -14.12 26.32 1.35
CA PHE A 131 -12.79 26.32 0.76
C PHE A 131 -11.74 25.94 1.81
N THR A 132 -10.81 25.06 1.43
CA THR A 132 -9.56 24.84 2.15
C THR A 132 -8.59 26.00 1.88
N PRO A 133 -7.59 26.26 2.77
CA PRO A 133 -6.59 27.29 2.54
C PRO A 133 -5.94 27.13 1.16
N GLY A 134 -6.12 28.12 0.28
CA GLY A 134 -5.58 28.15 -1.08
C GLY A 134 -6.58 27.90 -2.22
N ASP A 135 -7.76 27.35 -1.93
CA ASP A 135 -8.82 27.20 -2.94
C ASP A 135 -9.35 28.55 -3.47
N ASN A 136 -9.18 29.65 -2.72
CA ASN A 136 -9.53 31.02 -3.12
C ASN A 136 -8.36 31.80 -3.73
N ASN A 137 -7.13 31.29 -3.63
CA ASN A 137 -5.92 31.89 -4.15
C ASN A 137 -4.86 30.82 -4.45
N PRO A 138 -4.78 30.31 -5.69
CA PRO A 138 -3.81 29.27 -6.08
C PRO A 138 -2.33 29.74 -6.07
N MET A 139 -2.08 31.00 -5.68
CA MET A 139 -0.74 31.57 -5.50
C MET A 139 -0.48 31.99 -4.05
N CYS A 140 -1.31 31.57 -3.07
CA CYS A 140 -1.15 32.01 -1.67
C CYS A 140 0.20 31.65 -1.05
N TRP A 141 0.84 30.58 -1.51
CA TRP A 141 2.19 30.19 -1.12
C TRP A 141 3.27 31.24 -1.44
N ARG A 142 3.06 32.11 -2.44
CA ARG A 142 4.02 33.17 -2.82
C ARG A 142 4.02 34.35 -1.84
N SER A 143 2.91 34.56 -1.11
CA SER A 143 2.83 35.60 -0.09
C SER A 143 3.33 35.13 1.28
N LYS A 144 3.65 33.83 1.42
CA LYS A 144 4.15 33.26 2.67
C LYS A 144 5.64 33.55 2.83
N THR A 145 6.06 33.63 4.09
CA THR A 145 7.44 33.93 4.47
C THR A 145 7.99 32.90 5.46
N CYS A 146 9.32 32.78 5.54
CA CYS A 146 9.97 31.94 6.55
C CYS A 146 9.66 32.34 8.00
N ASP A 147 9.13 33.56 8.23
CA ASP A 147 8.69 34.02 9.55
C ASP A 147 7.25 33.59 9.89
N ASP A 148 6.51 33.06 8.91
CA ASP A 148 5.17 32.52 9.17
C ASP A 148 5.24 31.31 10.08
N SER A 149 4.23 31.20 10.94
CA SER A 149 4.12 30.13 11.94
C SER A 149 4.16 28.70 11.36
N GLY A 150 3.73 28.51 10.12
CA GLY A 150 3.86 27.25 9.39
C GLY A 150 5.32 26.87 9.08
N ALA A 151 6.17 27.86 8.82
CA ALA A 151 7.58 27.67 8.45
C ALA A 151 8.48 27.53 9.68
N ASN A 152 8.38 28.44 10.64
CA ASN A 152 9.34 28.57 11.75
C ASN A 152 9.09 27.63 12.94
N SER A 153 7.91 27.02 13.05
CA SER A 153 7.53 26.24 14.24
C SER A 153 7.67 24.73 14.02
N THR A 154 8.72 24.12 14.56
CA THR A 154 8.98 22.68 14.47
C THR A 154 8.17 21.85 15.47
N SER A 155 7.51 22.48 16.45
CA SER A 155 6.67 21.79 17.45
C SER A 155 5.22 21.59 17.01
N VAL A 156 4.86 22.06 15.81
CA VAL A 156 3.47 22.08 15.33
C VAL A 156 3.23 20.94 14.33
N ASN A 157 1.99 20.46 14.29
CA ASN A 157 1.52 19.38 13.43
C ASN A 157 1.92 19.60 11.95
N SER A 158 2.59 18.62 11.33
CA SER A 158 3.09 18.70 9.95
C SER A 158 2.01 18.95 8.90
N SER A 159 0.82 18.35 9.05
CA SER A 159 -0.29 18.56 8.12
C SER A 159 -0.80 20.00 8.20
N TRP A 160 -0.93 20.54 9.41
CA TRP A 160 -1.25 21.95 9.56
C TRP A 160 -0.18 22.86 8.93
N ARG A 161 1.11 22.58 9.14
CA ARG A 161 2.21 23.39 8.55
C ARG A 161 2.14 23.38 7.02
N TRP A 162 1.90 22.20 6.42
CA TRP A 162 1.73 22.03 4.99
C TRP A 162 0.60 22.91 4.42
N HIS A 163 -0.58 22.88 5.04
CA HIS A 163 -1.72 23.69 4.58
C HIS A 163 -1.57 25.18 4.91
N GLU A 164 -0.97 25.53 6.06
CA GLU A 164 -0.74 26.93 6.44
C GLU A 164 0.17 27.66 5.44
N LEU A 165 1.11 26.93 4.83
CA LEU A 165 2.00 27.47 3.80
C LEU A 165 1.46 27.34 2.37
N CYS A 166 0.25 26.81 2.18
CA CYS A 166 -0.31 26.54 0.85
C CYS A 166 0.56 25.60 0.00
N SER A 167 1.11 24.54 0.61
CA SER A 167 2.02 23.62 -0.07
C SER A 167 1.38 22.83 -1.21
N ASP A 168 0.07 22.55 -1.17
CA ASP A 168 -0.65 21.91 -2.28
C ASP A 168 -0.75 22.83 -3.50
N GLU A 169 -0.99 24.12 -3.31
CA GLU A 169 -1.01 25.12 -4.37
C GLU A 169 0.38 25.30 -4.98
N ALA A 170 1.41 25.33 -4.13
CA ALA A 170 2.81 25.38 -4.57
C ALA A 170 3.16 24.15 -5.43
N TRP A 171 2.80 22.96 -4.96
CA TRP A 171 2.96 21.70 -5.70
C TRP A 171 2.25 21.76 -7.05
N ASN A 172 0.97 22.13 -7.08
CA ASN A 172 0.17 22.22 -8.30
C ASN A 172 0.77 23.24 -9.29
N ALA A 173 1.27 24.38 -8.81
CA ALA A 173 1.95 25.36 -9.65
C ALA A 173 3.24 24.80 -10.26
N ALA A 174 4.05 24.07 -9.48
CA ALA A 174 5.28 23.45 -9.95
C ALA A 174 5.03 22.33 -10.97
N ILE A 175 4.04 21.47 -10.73
CA ILE A 175 3.65 20.41 -11.67
C ILE A 175 3.13 21.01 -12.99
N ASN A 176 2.31 22.05 -12.92
CA ASN A 176 1.84 22.76 -14.12
C ASN A 176 2.98 23.42 -14.89
N TYR A 177 3.98 23.94 -14.20
CA TYR A 177 5.20 24.47 -14.82
C TYR A 177 6.00 23.35 -15.52
N TYR A 178 6.22 22.22 -14.84
CA TYR A 178 6.89 21.05 -15.41
C TYR A 178 6.17 20.52 -16.65
N LYS A 179 4.85 20.31 -16.59
CA LYS A 179 4.06 19.77 -17.71
C LYS A 179 4.15 20.63 -18.98
N LYS A 180 4.37 21.94 -18.85
CA LYS A 180 4.57 22.87 -19.99
C LYS A 180 5.97 22.81 -20.60
N ARG A 181 6.95 22.26 -19.87
CA ARG A 181 8.38 22.28 -20.24
C ARG A 181 8.98 20.90 -20.48
N LYS A 182 8.34 19.82 -20.02
CA LYS A 182 8.87 18.44 -20.12
C LYS A 182 9.28 18.00 -21.53
N ASP A 183 8.70 18.60 -22.57
CA ASP A 183 9.00 18.27 -23.97
C ASP A 183 10.12 19.14 -24.58
N SER A 184 10.54 20.20 -23.89
CA SER A 184 11.54 21.17 -24.35
C SER A 184 12.75 21.36 -23.42
N ASP A 185 12.66 20.89 -22.18
CA ASP A 185 13.74 20.89 -21.18
C ASP A 185 14.29 19.47 -21.03
N SER A 186 15.60 19.29 -21.25
CA SER A 186 16.27 17.99 -21.13
C SER A 186 16.65 17.63 -19.68
N GLN A 187 16.40 18.52 -18.72
CA GLN A 187 16.67 18.25 -17.31
C GLN A 187 15.67 17.25 -16.70
N GLY A 188 16.12 16.50 -15.71
CA GLY A 188 15.28 15.60 -14.93
C GLY A 188 14.17 16.35 -14.17
N PHE A 189 13.06 15.67 -13.89
CA PHE A 189 11.92 16.22 -13.17
C PHE A 189 12.30 16.89 -11.83
N PRO A 190 13.13 16.29 -10.95
CA PRO A 190 13.46 16.92 -9.67
C PRO A 190 14.24 18.23 -9.85
N ARG A 191 15.13 18.34 -10.85
CA ARG A 191 15.82 19.60 -11.21
C ARG A 191 14.84 20.67 -11.68
N ILE A 192 13.89 20.33 -12.55
CA ILE A 192 12.90 21.30 -13.05
C ILE A 192 12.05 21.85 -11.90
N ILE A 193 11.61 20.98 -10.99
CA ILE A 193 10.83 21.38 -9.81
C ILE A 193 11.68 22.23 -8.86
N SER A 194 12.93 21.84 -8.60
CA SER A 194 13.86 22.64 -7.78
C SER A 194 14.10 24.03 -8.38
N ASN A 195 14.39 24.10 -9.68
CA ASN A 195 14.61 25.36 -10.39
C ASN A 195 13.37 26.27 -10.35
N PHE A 196 12.17 25.71 -10.48
CA PHE A 196 10.91 26.47 -10.34
C PHE A 196 10.81 27.16 -8.97
N PHE A 197 11.29 26.50 -7.91
CA PHE A 197 11.26 27.03 -6.56
C PHE A 197 12.52 27.82 -6.15
N HIS A 198 13.48 28.01 -7.06
CA HIS A 198 14.80 28.57 -6.74
C HIS A 198 15.56 27.76 -5.66
N GLY A 199 15.34 26.44 -5.67
CA GLY A 199 16.04 25.48 -4.83
C GLY A 199 17.44 25.11 -5.36
N PRO A 200 18.06 24.06 -4.81
CA PRO A 200 19.37 23.59 -5.24
C PRO A 200 19.42 23.20 -6.74
N PRO A 201 20.44 23.63 -7.49
CA PRO A 201 20.47 23.49 -8.96
C PRO A 201 20.75 22.06 -9.48
N SER A 202 21.17 21.14 -8.61
CA SER A 202 21.63 19.79 -8.99
C SER A 202 20.88 18.67 -8.28
N MET A 203 19.55 18.76 -8.21
CA MET A 203 18.72 17.71 -7.60
C MET A 203 18.45 16.58 -8.60
N ASP A 204 19.23 15.49 -8.54
CA ASP A 204 19.03 14.24 -9.30
C ASP A 204 18.49 13.13 -8.39
N CYS A 205 17.33 13.39 -7.77
CA CYS A 205 16.80 12.52 -6.72
C CYS A 205 16.45 11.10 -7.22
N ASP A 206 16.31 10.93 -8.54
CA ASP A 206 16.11 9.67 -9.23
C ASP A 206 17.33 8.74 -9.18
N ILE A 207 18.54 9.29 -9.02
CA ILE A 207 19.80 8.54 -8.98
C ILE A 207 20.11 8.12 -7.55
N LEU A 208 20.23 6.82 -7.31
CA LEU A 208 20.65 6.26 -6.01
C LEU A 208 22.18 6.28 -5.90
N ALA A 209 22.73 7.46 -5.60
CA ALA A 209 24.16 7.66 -5.34
C ALA A 209 24.37 8.69 -4.23
N GLU A 210 25.48 8.60 -3.49
CA GLU A 210 25.81 9.57 -2.43
C GLU A 210 25.85 11.01 -2.96
N GLN A 211 26.37 11.20 -4.17
CA GLN A 211 26.48 12.51 -4.82
C GLN A 211 25.43 12.69 -5.92
N ASN A 212 24.18 12.88 -5.53
CA ASN A 212 23.06 13.17 -6.45
C ASN A 212 22.40 14.54 -6.19
N GLY A 213 22.97 15.33 -5.27
CA GLY A 213 22.46 16.64 -4.85
C GLY A 213 21.11 16.63 -4.12
N CYS A 214 20.55 15.46 -3.79
CA CYS A 214 19.35 15.28 -2.96
C CYS A 214 19.71 14.71 -1.58
N ARG A 215 20.63 15.37 -0.86
CA ARG A 215 21.14 14.92 0.45
C ARG A 215 21.04 15.95 1.57
N SER A 216 21.04 17.23 1.23
CA SER A 216 20.99 18.32 2.20
C SER A 216 19.58 18.89 2.31
N PHE A 217 19.09 19.03 3.54
CA PHE A 217 17.83 19.70 3.84
C PHE A 217 18.02 21.21 3.81
N SER A 218 17.02 21.92 3.32
CA SER A 218 17.02 23.39 3.29
C SER A 218 16.44 23.96 4.59
N SER A 219 17.06 24.97 5.18
CA SER A 219 16.54 25.58 6.43
C SER A 219 15.21 26.30 6.21
N CYS A 220 15.11 27.12 5.16
CA CYS A 220 13.88 27.69 4.62
C CYS A 220 14.17 28.39 3.28
N ILE A 221 13.37 28.13 2.26
CA ILE A 221 13.50 28.76 0.93
C ILE A 221 12.61 30.01 0.90
N GLN A 222 13.22 31.16 0.57
CA GLN A 222 12.53 32.44 0.42
C GLN A 222 13.08 33.20 -0.78
N GLY A 223 12.22 33.89 -1.52
CA GLY A 223 12.66 34.78 -2.59
C GLY A 223 11.51 35.33 -3.42
N LYS A 224 11.85 36.06 -4.49
CA LYS A 224 10.87 36.53 -5.47
C LYS A 224 10.22 35.31 -6.14
N ASP A 225 8.90 35.28 -6.24
CA ASP A 225 8.12 34.22 -6.87
C ASP A 225 8.32 32.79 -6.28
N THR A 226 8.89 32.70 -5.07
CA THR A 226 9.03 31.46 -4.29
C THR A 226 8.72 31.70 -2.81
N GLY A 227 8.63 30.65 -2.00
CA GLY A 227 8.28 30.75 -0.59
C GLY A 227 8.50 29.45 0.19
N PRO A 228 8.25 29.45 1.51
CA PRO A 228 8.64 28.36 2.41
C PRO A 228 7.97 27.00 2.10
N ALA A 229 6.83 27.01 1.37
CA ALA A 229 6.23 25.79 0.84
C ALA A 229 7.19 24.96 -0.03
N ALA A 230 8.12 25.63 -0.73
CA ALA A 230 9.16 24.98 -1.53
C ALA A 230 10.05 24.06 -0.69
N THR A 231 10.39 24.48 0.54
CA THR A 231 11.21 23.69 1.45
C THR A 231 10.57 22.34 1.72
N PHE A 232 9.26 22.31 2.02
CA PHE A 232 8.58 21.05 2.34
C PHE A 232 8.52 20.08 1.16
N ILE A 233 8.33 20.62 -0.05
CA ILE A 233 8.29 19.81 -1.27
C ILE A 233 9.67 19.24 -1.59
N LEU A 234 10.71 20.09 -1.63
CA LEU A 234 12.06 19.67 -2.01
C LEU A 234 12.72 18.80 -0.93
N ASP A 235 12.51 19.10 0.35
CA ASP A 235 12.98 18.25 1.45
C ASP A 235 12.21 16.92 1.49
N GLY A 236 10.96 16.89 1.01
CA GLY A 236 10.23 15.66 0.75
C GLY A 236 10.92 14.79 -0.31
N PHE A 237 11.43 15.39 -1.38
CA PHE A 237 12.23 14.69 -2.40
C PHE A 237 13.55 14.16 -1.82
N VAL A 238 14.24 14.98 -1.03
CA VAL A 238 15.48 14.59 -0.32
C VAL A 238 15.20 13.42 0.63
N SER A 239 14.13 13.48 1.41
CA SER A 239 13.75 12.43 2.36
C SER A 239 13.52 11.11 1.67
N LEU A 240 12.72 11.09 0.59
CA LEU A 240 12.48 9.87 -0.16
C LEU A 240 13.76 9.34 -0.83
N SER A 241 14.55 10.22 -1.45
CA SER A 241 15.81 9.83 -2.10
C SER A 241 16.82 9.25 -1.10
N ASN A 242 16.88 9.78 0.13
CA ASN A 242 17.71 9.24 1.20
C ASN A 242 17.20 7.87 1.65
N THR A 243 15.90 7.73 1.89
CA THR A 243 15.28 6.46 2.28
C THR A 243 15.51 5.36 1.25
N LEU A 244 15.40 5.67 -0.04
CA LEU A 244 15.66 4.71 -1.12
C LEU A 244 17.15 4.36 -1.25
N LEU A 245 18.06 5.30 -0.96
CA LEU A 245 19.50 5.01 -0.92
C LEU A 245 19.85 4.12 0.28
N ASP A 246 19.33 4.41 1.47
CA ASP A 246 19.51 3.55 2.65
C ASP A 246 19.01 2.13 2.37
N MET A 247 17.91 2.01 1.61
CA MET A 247 17.41 0.71 1.17
C MET A 247 18.35 0.02 0.19
N TYR A 248 18.88 0.76 -0.77
CA TYR A 248 19.81 0.24 -1.78
C TYR A 248 21.09 -0.28 -1.13
N ASP A 249 21.65 0.48 -0.19
CA ASP A 249 22.86 0.10 0.55
C ASP A 249 22.61 -1.16 1.39
N GLY A 250 21.47 -1.26 2.10
CA GLY A 250 21.13 -2.47 2.86
C GLY A 250 20.93 -3.72 1.99
N VAL A 251 20.44 -3.56 0.74
CA VAL A 251 20.41 -4.67 -0.23
C VAL A 251 21.82 -5.02 -0.70
N GLU A 252 22.69 -4.03 -0.92
CA GLU A 252 24.09 -4.24 -1.30
C GLU A 252 24.87 -4.99 -0.22
N ASP A 253 24.70 -4.63 1.05
CA ASP A 253 25.30 -5.32 2.20
C ASP A 253 24.82 -6.78 2.27
N ALA A 254 23.50 -7.01 2.13
CA ALA A 254 22.93 -8.36 2.10
C ALA A 254 23.46 -9.20 0.92
N GLN A 255 23.65 -8.57 -0.25
CA GLN A 255 24.27 -9.24 -1.40
C GLN A 255 25.69 -9.69 -1.09
N GLN A 256 26.49 -8.80 -0.51
CA GLN A 256 27.87 -9.12 -0.13
C GLN A 256 27.90 -10.26 0.88
N ALA A 257 27.06 -10.21 1.91
CA ALA A 257 26.97 -11.26 2.93
C ALA A 257 26.60 -12.65 2.35
N LEU A 258 25.77 -12.68 1.31
CA LEU A 258 25.36 -13.92 0.63
C LEU A 258 26.40 -14.45 -0.37
N GLU A 259 27.11 -13.57 -1.09
CA GLU A 259 28.03 -13.96 -2.16
C GLU A 259 29.44 -14.35 -1.65
N VAL A 260 29.82 -13.94 -0.43
CA VAL A 260 31.11 -14.31 0.16
C VAL A 260 31.13 -15.74 0.70
N ASN A 261 32.34 -16.32 0.80
CA ASN A 261 32.63 -17.57 1.52
C ASN A 261 31.80 -18.81 1.11
N GLY A 262 31.22 -18.83 -0.10
CA GLY A 262 30.42 -19.97 -0.57
C GLY A 262 29.13 -20.19 0.22
N VAL A 263 28.58 -19.14 0.85
CA VAL A 263 27.35 -19.22 1.65
C VAL A 263 26.19 -19.76 0.82
N LEU A 264 26.00 -19.27 -0.41
CA LEU A 264 24.95 -19.77 -1.31
C LEU A 264 25.18 -21.24 -1.72
N ASP A 265 26.42 -21.68 -1.91
CA ASP A 265 26.71 -23.10 -2.21
C ASP A 265 26.36 -24.00 -1.02
N SER A 266 26.74 -23.57 0.19
CA SER A 266 26.39 -24.26 1.44
C SER A 266 24.87 -24.32 1.65
N PHE A 267 24.17 -23.24 1.29
CA PHE A 267 22.71 -23.16 1.35
C PHE A 267 22.06 -24.16 0.40
N VAL A 268 22.41 -24.14 -0.89
CA VAL A 268 21.89 -25.09 -1.89
C VAL A 268 22.19 -26.53 -1.47
N LYS A 269 23.44 -26.83 -1.08
CA LYS A 269 23.84 -28.17 -0.62
C LYS A 269 23.04 -28.65 0.59
N THR A 270 22.64 -27.74 1.47
CA THR A 270 21.89 -28.05 2.69
C THR A 270 20.43 -28.38 2.40
N PHE A 271 19.76 -27.65 1.51
CA PHE A 271 18.32 -27.78 1.29
C PHE A 271 17.97 -28.61 0.05
N ALA A 272 18.78 -28.56 -1.00
CA ALA A 272 18.57 -29.29 -2.24
C ALA A 272 19.90 -29.73 -2.86
N PRO A 273 20.58 -30.74 -2.28
CA PRO A 273 21.79 -31.29 -2.87
C PRO A 273 21.47 -31.85 -4.27
N ASP A 274 22.23 -31.48 -5.29
CA ASP A 274 22.02 -31.85 -6.71
C ASP A 274 20.61 -31.49 -7.23
N PRO A 275 20.28 -30.18 -7.34
CA PRO A 275 19.01 -29.74 -7.91
C PRO A 275 18.90 -30.16 -9.38
N LYS A 276 17.69 -30.53 -9.81
CA LYS A 276 17.42 -31.11 -11.13
C LYS A 276 16.97 -30.09 -12.17
N GLU A 277 16.36 -29.00 -11.71
CA GLU A 277 15.73 -27.99 -12.54
C GLU A 277 16.41 -26.62 -12.34
N SER A 278 16.27 -25.75 -13.34
CA SER A 278 16.72 -24.36 -13.29
C SER A 278 15.57 -23.42 -12.93
N ILE A 279 15.89 -22.23 -12.43
CA ILE A 279 14.89 -21.26 -12.00
C ILE A 279 14.23 -20.60 -13.21
N ALA A 280 12.90 -20.71 -13.28
CA ALA A 280 12.11 -20.04 -14.30
C ALA A 280 12.13 -18.50 -14.12
N LEU A 281 12.12 -17.76 -15.22
CA LEU A 281 12.19 -16.29 -15.22
C LEU A 281 11.08 -15.63 -14.40
N ASN A 282 9.84 -16.11 -14.55
CA ASN A 282 8.68 -15.58 -13.84
C ASN A 282 8.80 -15.77 -12.33
N ILE A 283 9.37 -16.89 -11.89
CA ILE A 283 9.63 -17.14 -10.47
C ILE A 283 10.62 -16.11 -9.90
N ILE A 284 11.69 -15.78 -10.65
CA ILE A 284 12.64 -14.73 -10.23
C ILE A 284 11.92 -13.38 -10.11
N LEU A 285 11.12 -13.00 -11.11
CA LEU A 285 10.35 -11.75 -11.08
C LEU A 285 9.40 -11.70 -9.88
N ASP A 286 8.71 -12.80 -9.59
CA ASP A 286 7.77 -12.86 -8.48
C ASP A 286 8.49 -12.80 -7.12
N ILE A 287 9.63 -13.50 -6.95
CA ILE A 287 10.49 -13.40 -5.74
C ILE A 287 11.01 -11.97 -5.56
N VAL A 288 11.46 -11.34 -6.63
CA VAL A 288 12.05 -10.00 -6.58
C VAL A 288 10.97 -8.96 -6.24
N SER A 289 9.83 -9.00 -6.93
CA SER A 289 8.76 -8.04 -6.74
C SER A 289 8.11 -8.15 -5.36
N PHE A 290 7.82 -9.39 -4.93
CA PHE A 290 7.27 -9.64 -3.61
C PHE A 290 8.32 -9.37 -2.51
N GLY A 291 9.54 -9.87 -2.67
CA GLY A 291 10.61 -9.72 -1.68
C GLY A 291 10.98 -8.27 -1.38
N LEU A 292 11.09 -7.41 -2.42
CA LEU A 292 11.26 -5.97 -2.23
C LEU A 292 10.11 -5.39 -1.43
N SER A 293 8.88 -5.68 -1.82
CA SER A 293 7.68 -5.14 -1.19
C SER A 293 7.55 -5.60 0.27
N ALA A 294 7.86 -6.87 0.56
CA ALA A 294 7.85 -7.46 1.89
C ALA A 294 8.94 -6.89 2.81
N ALA A 295 10.12 -6.56 2.29
CA ALA A 295 11.18 -5.94 3.07
C ALA A 295 10.94 -4.43 3.27
N THR A 296 10.56 -3.73 2.19
CA THR A 296 10.37 -2.27 2.17
C THR A 296 9.12 -1.85 2.95
N GLY A 297 8.06 -2.66 2.98
CA GLY A 297 6.81 -2.30 3.63
C GLY A 297 6.95 -2.00 5.13
N PRO A 298 7.44 -2.94 5.95
CA PRO A 298 7.70 -2.70 7.38
C PRO A 298 8.74 -1.61 7.62
N PHE A 299 9.80 -1.56 6.80
CA PHE A 299 10.81 -0.50 6.89
C PHE A 299 10.20 0.89 6.68
N PHE A 300 9.39 1.06 5.63
CA PHE A 300 8.73 2.33 5.33
C PHE A 300 7.63 2.65 6.36
N ASN A 301 6.97 1.62 6.93
CA ASN A 301 6.04 1.79 8.05
C ASN A 301 6.74 2.35 9.28
N ASN A 302 7.90 1.79 9.65
CA ASN A 302 8.70 2.26 10.78
C ASN A 302 9.25 3.67 10.51
N PHE A 303 9.76 3.92 9.30
CA PHE A 303 10.19 5.25 8.85
C PHE A 303 9.07 6.29 8.99
N LEU A 304 7.89 6.04 8.41
CA LEU A 304 6.75 6.95 8.50
C LEU A 304 6.30 7.16 9.94
N ARG A 305 6.19 6.11 10.75
CA ARG A 305 5.80 6.21 12.18
C ARG A 305 6.77 7.03 13.01
N ASN A 306 8.01 7.17 12.56
CA ASN A 306 9.03 7.97 13.25
C ASN A 306 9.00 9.46 12.88
N THR A 307 8.30 9.86 11.82
CA THR A 307 8.10 11.28 11.47
C THR A 307 7.11 11.94 12.45
N PRO A 308 7.11 13.28 12.58
CA PRO A 308 6.13 13.98 13.41
C PRO A 308 4.68 13.71 12.96
N TRP A 309 4.45 13.62 11.64
CA TRP A 309 3.15 13.27 11.08
C TRP A 309 2.71 11.86 11.49
N GLY A 310 3.59 10.86 11.35
CA GLY A 310 3.24 9.48 11.71
C GLY A 310 2.98 9.29 13.20
N LYS A 311 3.71 10.01 14.06
CA LYS A 311 3.45 10.01 15.52
C LYS A 311 2.10 10.60 15.87
N ALA A 312 1.68 11.65 15.19
CA ALA A 312 0.36 12.27 15.38
C ALA A 312 -0.79 11.38 14.85
N ASN A 313 -0.51 10.52 13.87
CA ASN A 313 -1.50 9.65 13.22
C ASN A 313 -1.36 8.16 13.61
N LYS A 314 -0.61 7.84 14.67
CA LYS A 314 -0.27 6.46 15.04
C LYS A 314 -1.49 5.55 15.28
N ASP A 315 -2.60 6.13 15.73
CA ASP A 315 -3.87 5.48 16.07
C ASP A 315 -4.88 5.52 14.90
N SER A 316 -4.64 6.39 13.91
CA SER A 316 -5.44 6.51 12.67
C SER A 316 -4.89 5.53 11.63
N GLY A 317 -5.10 4.23 11.88
CA GLY A 317 -4.56 3.13 11.07
C GLY A 317 -4.74 3.32 9.56
N ASP A 318 -5.86 3.91 9.13
CA ASP A 318 -6.23 4.11 7.73
C ASP A 318 -5.28 5.08 6.99
N ASN A 319 -4.84 6.18 7.61
CA ASN A 319 -3.99 7.19 6.95
C ASN A 319 -2.57 6.66 6.66
N ILE A 320 -1.98 5.95 7.63
CA ILE A 320 -0.65 5.32 7.46
C ILE A 320 -0.75 4.18 6.45
N LYS A 321 -1.81 3.37 6.56
CA LYS A 321 -2.08 2.25 5.65
C LYS A 321 -2.21 2.70 4.21
N ASP A 322 -2.95 3.79 3.94
CA ASP A 322 -3.14 4.33 2.59
C ASP A 322 -1.85 4.87 1.97
N THR A 323 -1.00 5.48 2.79
CA THR A 323 0.32 5.97 2.36
C THR A 323 1.23 4.79 2.01
N LEU A 324 1.28 3.77 2.86
CA LEU A 324 2.06 2.55 2.61
C LEU A 324 1.56 1.77 1.41
N ARG A 325 0.24 1.68 1.23
CA ARG A 325 -0.36 1.02 0.06
C ARG A 325 0.08 1.69 -1.24
N ALA A 326 0.20 3.02 -1.25
CA ALA A 326 0.72 3.74 -2.41
C ALA A 326 2.18 3.37 -2.70
N VAL A 327 3.04 3.41 -1.68
CA VAL A 327 4.48 3.12 -1.81
C VAL A 327 4.74 1.69 -2.24
N ILE A 328 4.14 0.74 -1.52
CA ILE A 328 4.37 -0.69 -1.72
C ILE A 328 3.74 -1.11 -3.05
N GLY A 329 2.51 -0.65 -3.35
CA GLY A 329 1.86 -0.93 -4.62
C GLY A 329 2.67 -0.40 -5.81
N PHE A 330 3.14 0.85 -5.74
CA PHE A 330 3.99 1.45 -6.78
C PHE A 330 5.31 0.69 -6.96
N SER A 331 5.94 0.29 -5.86
CA SER A 331 7.20 -0.44 -5.89
C SER A 331 7.02 -1.83 -6.51
N PHE A 332 5.95 -2.52 -6.13
CA PHE A 332 5.59 -3.84 -6.65
C PHE A 332 5.33 -3.81 -8.16
N THR A 333 4.51 -2.86 -8.64
CA THR A 333 4.23 -2.74 -10.08
C THR A 333 5.47 -2.38 -10.88
N THR A 334 6.27 -1.42 -10.37
CA THR A 334 7.50 -1.00 -11.05
C THR A 334 8.49 -2.17 -11.17
N ALA A 335 8.68 -2.94 -10.10
CA ALA A 335 9.53 -4.13 -10.15
C ALA A 335 9.04 -5.15 -11.19
N LYS A 336 7.73 -5.40 -11.28
CA LYS A 336 7.17 -6.34 -12.27
C LYS A 336 7.32 -5.86 -13.71
N ASP A 337 7.13 -4.56 -13.97
CA ASP A 337 7.09 -4.02 -15.32
C ASP A 337 8.49 -3.79 -15.91
N ASP A 338 9.43 -3.33 -15.08
CA ASP A 338 10.74 -2.84 -15.56
C ASP A 338 11.86 -3.89 -15.45
N LEU A 339 11.73 -4.88 -14.55
CA LEU A 339 12.74 -5.92 -14.42
C LEU A 339 12.64 -6.95 -15.55
N LYS A 340 13.80 -7.30 -16.10
CA LYS A 340 13.94 -8.33 -17.13
C LYS A 340 15.12 -9.23 -16.78
N PRO A 341 15.00 -10.06 -15.73
CA PRO A 341 16.08 -10.95 -15.32
C PRO A 341 16.51 -11.84 -16.48
N LYS A 342 17.77 -12.25 -16.47
CA LYS A 342 18.28 -13.27 -17.40
C LYS A 342 19.00 -14.32 -16.58
N PRO A 343 18.27 -15.31 -16.02
CA PRO A 343 18.92 -16.42 -15.36
C PRO A 343 19.78 -17.17 -16.37
N ALA A 344 21.02 -17.47 -15.98
CA ALA A 344 21.84 -18.41 -16.73
C ALA A 344 21.33 -19.83 -16.40
N SER A 345 20.46 -20.38 -17.25
CA SER A 345 19.82 -21.69 -17.05
C SER A 345 20.80 -22.82 -16.81
N ASP A 346 22.01 -22.69 -17.36
CA ASP A 346 23.06 -23.71 -17.33
C ASP A 346 24.06 -23.47 -16.18
N ALA A 347 23.87 -22.41 -15.38
CA ALA A 347 24.74 -22.10 -14.26
C ALA A 347 24.36 -22.91 -13.01
N ALA A 348 25.32 -23.04 -12.08
CA ALA A 348 25.06 -23.62 -10.77
C ALA A 348 23.89 -22.90 -10.07
N MET A 349 23.09 -23.65 -9.31
CA MET A 349 21.92 -23.10 -8.62
C MET A 349 22.30 -21.92 -7.70
N SER A 350 23.45 -21.96 -7.04
CA SER A 350 23.96 -20.83 -6.23
C SER A 350 24.16 -19.55 -7.05
N ALA A 351 24.67 -19.66 -8.28
CA ALA A 351 24.80 -18.54 -9.21
C ALA A 351 23.43 -18.02 -9.69
N GLN A 352 22.45 -18.92 -9.90
CA GLN A 352 21.08 -18.51 -10.22
C GLN A 352 20.41 -17.77 -9.06
N LEU A 353 20.65 -18.19 -7.81
CA LEU A 353 20.17 -17.49 -6.62
C LEU A 353 20.81 -16.11 -6.45
N ALA A 354 22.09 -15.95 -6.77
CA ALA A 354 22.78 -14.66 -6.74
C ALA A 354 22.15 -13.63 -7.71
N VAL A 355 21.54 -14.08 -8.81
CA VAL A 355 20.80 -13.19 -9.73
C VAL A 355 19.65 -12.50 -9.01
N ILE A 356 18.91 -13.20 -8.15
CA ILE A 356 17.74 -12.64 -7.42
C ILE A 356 18.16 -11.42 -6.60
N VAL A 357 19.27 -11.52 -5.86
CA VAL A 357 19.74 -10.42 -5.01
C VAL A 357 20.21 -9.22 -5.86
N ARG A 358 20.86 -9.48 -6.99
CA ARG A 358 21.23 -8.42 -7.93
C ARG A 358 20.01 -7.72 -8.53
N GLU A 359 18.95 -8.45 -8.80
CA GLU A 359 17.69 -7.88 -9.31
C GLU A 359 16.97 -7.05 -8.23
N TYR A 360 17.14 -7.32 -6.93
CA TYR A 360 16.66 -6.41 -5.86
C TYR A 360 17.23 -5.00 -6.00
N LYS A 361 18.55 -4.87 -6.23
CA LYS A 361 19.20 -3.56 -6.44
C LYS A 361 18.64 -2.84 -7.66
N LYS A 362 18.51 -3.55 -8.78
CA LYS A 362 17.93 -3.00 -10.01
C LYS A 362 16.48 -2.56 -9.81
N GLY A 363 15.71 -3.34 -9.04
CA GLY A 363 14.34 -3.01 -8.69
C GLY A 363 14.25 -1.69 -7.93
N LEU A 364 15.08 -1.48 -6.91
CA LEU A 364 15.14 -0.20 -6.20
C LEU A 364 15.56 0.97 -7.09
N THR A 365 16.54 0.76 -7.98
CA THR A 365 16.92 1.78 -8.97
C THR A 365 15.75 2.13 -9.90
N ALA A 366 14.99 1.13 -10.37
CA ALA A 366 13.80 1.35 -11.19
C ALA A 366 12.71 2.11 -10.42
N VAL A 367 12.44 1.74 -9.16
CA VAL A 367 11.50 2.45 -8.28
C VAL A 367 11.89 3.92 -8.11
N SER A 368 13.15 4.20 -7.80
CA SER A 368 13.65 5.58 -7.67
C SER A 368 13.49 6.37 -8.97
N SER A 369 13.95 5.78 -10.09
CA SER A 369 13.86 6.40 -11.40
C SER A 369 12.41 6.69 -11.80
N LYS A 370 11.50 5.74 -11.57
CA LYS A 370 10.09 5.89 -11.90
C LYS A 370 9.39 6.90 -11.00
N ALA A 371 9.67 6.90 -9.69
CA ALA A 371 9.08 7.83 -8.74
C ALA A 371 9.38 9.28 -9.13
N PHE A 372 10.62 9.54 -9.51
CA PHE A 372 11.11 10.86 -9.92
C PHE A 372 11.10 11.09 -11.44
N SER A 373 10.40 10.26 -12.21
CA SER A 373 10.34 10.39 -13.69
C SER A 373 9.54 11.60 -14.18
N GLY A 374 8.67 12.16 -13.33
CA GLY A 374 7.65 13.14 -13.74
C GLY A 374 6.47 12.54 -14.51
N SER A 375 6.37 11.21 -14.59
CA SER A 375 5.15 10.54 -15.08
C SER A 375 3.96 10.80 -14.15
N ASP A 376 2.72 10.73 -14.65
CA ASP A 376 1.53 10.97 -13.82
C ASP A 376 1.45 10.00 -12.63
N GLN A 377 1.89 8.74 -12.80
CA GLN A 377 1.99 7.78 -11.70
C GLN A 377 3.04 8.19 -10.68
N GLY A 378 4.24 8.58 -11.11
CA GLY A 378 5.31 9.06 -10.22
C GLY A 378 4.91 10.33 -9.46
N ILE A 379 4.31 11.30 -10.14
CA ILE A 379 3.81 12.55 -9.54
C ILE A 379 2.71 12.25 -8.51
N SER A 380 1.74 11.40 -8.84
CA SER A 380 0.67 11.00 -7.92
C SER A 380 1.21 10.31 -6.67
N MET A 381 2.14 9.37 -6.88
CA MET A 381 2.83 8.66 -5.81
C MET A 381 3.60 9.63 -4.90
N LEU A 382 4.42 10.52 -5.47
CA LEU A 382 5.18 11.54 -4.74
C LEU A 382 4.26 12.43 -3.91
N HIS A 383 3.21 13.01 -4.51
CA HIS A 383 2.26 13.87 -3.79
C HIS A 383 1.61 13.13 -2.63
N LYS A 384 1.22 11.87 -2.82
CA LYS A 384 0.59 11.06 -1.78
C LYS A 384 1.49 10.82 -0.57
N ILE A 385 2.80 10.69 -0.77
CA ILE A 385 3.76 10.42 0.31
C ILE A 385 4.38 11.67 0.93
N ILE A 386 4.52 12.77 0.19
CA ILE A 386 5.07 14.03 0.75
C ILE A 386 3.97 14.96 1.28
N GLY A 387 2.79 14.90 0.68
CA GLY A 387 1.64 15.74 1.01
C GLY A 387 1.22 15.58 2.46
N ASP A 388 0.59 16.62 3.01
CA ASP A 388 0.33 16.78 4.45
C ASP A 388 1.60 16.82 5.31
N GLY A 389 2.76 17.10 4.69
CA GLY A 389 4.04 17.15 5.39
C GLY A 389 4.47 15.80 5.98
N LYS A 390 4.03 14.69 5.37
CA LYS A 390 4.24 13.31 5.86
C LYS A 390 5.71 12.93 6.06
N LEU A 391 6.60 13.43 5.19
CA LEU A 391 8.05 13.19 5.25
C LEU A 391 8.84 14.33 5.89
N MET A 392 8.18 15.36 6.43
CA MET A 392 8.90 16.45 7.09
C MET A 392 9.61 15.97 8.34
N ASP A 393 10.81 16.51 8.59
CA ASP A 393 11.64 16.17 9.74
C ASP A 393 11.88 14.65 9.89
N ALA A 394 11.83 13.92 8.77
CA ALA A 394 12.07 12.50 8.75
C ALA A 394 13.53 12.20 9.12
N LYS A 395 13.71 11.26 10.04
CA LYS A 395 15.04 10.83 10.46
C LYS A 395 15.50 9.66 9.60
N PRO A 396 16.80 9.57 9.27
CA PRO A 396 17.37 8.38 8.65
C PRO A 396 17.05 7.14 9.48
N SER A 397 16.80 6.02 8.79
CA SER A 397 16.57 4.72 9.44
C SER A 397 17.88 3.94 9.47
N GLY A 398 18.03 2.98 10.40
CA GLY A 398 19.25 2.17 10.49
C GLY A 398 19.34 1.14 9.36
N LYS A 399 20.49 1.09 8.66
CA LYS A 399 20.74 0.20 7.51
C LYS A 399 20.78 -1.30 7.88
N LEU A 400 21.35 -1.63 9.04
CA LEU A 400 21.57 -3.02 9.50
C LEU A 400 20.26 -3.83 9.63
N ASP A 401 19.17 -3.18 10.05
CA ASP A 401 17.87 -3.83 10.21
C ASP A 401 17.31 -4.31 8.86
N LEU A 402 17.61 -3.60 7.77
CA LEU A 402 17.15 -3.97 6.43
C LEU A 402 17.92 -5.16 5.85
N GLU A 403 19.24 -5.21 6.06
CA GLU A 403 20.10 -6.32 5.66
C GLU A 403 19.59 -7.65 6.23
N ASP A 404 19.37 -7.68 7.56
CA ASP A 404 18.90 -8.86 8.27
C ASP A 404 17.54 -9.34 7.74
N ARG A 405 16.61 -8.41 7.50
CA ARG A 405 15.28 -8.71 6.96
C ARG A 405 15.33 -9.31 5.57
N LEU A 406 16.07 -8.67 4.67
CA LEU A 406 16.19 -9.12 3.28
C LEU A 406 16.83 -10.51 3.24
N THR A 407 17.90 -10.72 4.00
CA THR A 407 18.59 -12.00 4.07
C THR A 407 17.69 -13.10 4.62
N LYS A 408 16.93 -12.82 5.68
CA LYS A 408 15.98 -13.78 6.27
C LYS A 408 14.82 -14.11 5.33
N LEU A 409 14.23 -13.10 4.67
CA LEU A 409 13.17 -13.28 3.67
C LEU A 409 13.67 -14.07 2.46
N PHE A 410 14.89 -13.76 1.98
CA PHE A 410 15.53 -14.45 0.88
C PHE A 410 15.65 -15.95 1.17
N TYR A 411 16.18 -16.34 2.32
CA TYR A 411 16.25 -17.75 2.71
C TYR A 411 14.86 -18.40 2.82
N ALA A 412 13.91 -17.73 3.48
CA ALA A 412 12.58 -18.27 3.69
C ALA A 412 11.83 -18.54 2.38
N MET A 413 11.87 -17.60 1.41
CA MET A 413 11.22 -17.78 0.11
C MET A 413 11.88 -18.87 -0.73
N LEU A 414 13.20 -19.03 -0.62
CA LEU A 414 13.96 -19.94 -1.46
C LEU A 414 14.00 -21.38 -0.95
N ILE A 415 13.82 -21.63 0.35
CA ILE A 415 13.82 -23.01 0.89
C ILE A 415 12.74 -23.88 0.22
N PRO A 416 11.45 -23.48 0.19
CA PRO A 416 10.41 -24.25 -0.50
C PRO A 416 10.70 -24.45 -1.99
N PHE A 417 11.22 -23.39 -2.62
CA PHE A 417 11.60 -23.42 -4.02
C PHE A 417 12.71 -24.46 -4.27
N LEU A 418 13.78 -24.47 -3.47
CA LEU A 418 14.89 -25.42 -3.60
C LEU A 418 14.42 -26.86 -3.45
N TRP A 419 13.54 -27.15 -2.48
CA TRP A 419 12.96 -28.50 -2.34
C TRP A 419 12.21 -28.92 -3.62
N ARG A 420 11.46 -28.01 -4.24
CA ARG A 420 10.78 -28.26 -5.52
C ARG A 420 11.78 -28.49 -6.66
N GLN A 421 12.88 -27.74 -6.73
CA GLN A 421 13.94 -27.95 -7.73
C GLN A 421 14.66 -29.31 -7.57
N LYS A 422 14.60 -29.92 -6.39
CA LYS A 422 15.06 -31.31 -6.19
C LYS A 422 14.07 -32.35 -6.72
N GLY A 423 12.84 -31.93 -7.05
CA GLY A 423 11.71 -32.77 -7.45
C GLY A 423 10.83 -33.20 -6.28
N TRP A 424 10.92 -32.53 -5.12
CA TRP A 424 10.14 -32.89 -3.93
C TRP A 424 8.84 -32.13 -3.84
N ASN A 425 7.85 -32.75 -3.22
CA ASN A 425 6.54 -32.16 -2.95
C ASN A 425 6.37 -31.98 -1.42
N PRO A 426 6.83 -30.86 -0.87
CA PRO A 426 6.68 -30.57 0.55
C PRO A 426 5.20 -30.35 0.90
N VAL A 427 4.82 -30.77 2.10
CA VAL A 427 3.47 -30.59 2.66
C VAL A 427 3.57 -30.33 4.16
N LEU A 428 2.80 -29.35 4.64
CA LEU A 428 2.56 -29.18 6.07
C LEU A 428 1.35 -30.00 6.48
N VAL A 429 1.58 -31.04 7.27
CA VAL A 429 0.53 -31.93 7.76
C VAL A 429 -0.05 -31.36 9.05
N ASP A 430 -1.34 -31.02 9.05
CA ASP A 430 -2.11 -30.79 10.27
C ASP A 430 -2.44 -32.13 10.92
N THR A 431 -1.91 -32.35 12.11
CA THR A 431 -2.13 -33.59 12.85
C THR A 431 -3.51 -33.65 13.52
N GLY A 432 -4.23 -32.52 13.59
CA GLY A 432 -5.48 -32.41 14.35
C GLY A 432 -5.29 -32.42 15.87
N THR A 433 -4.04 -32.32 16.35
CA THR A 433 -3.70 -32.46 17.77
C THR A 433 -2.88 -31.28 18.29
N ASP A 434 -2.87 -31.09 19.60
CA ASP A 434 -2.04 -30.07 20.25
C ASP A 434 -0.55 -30.42 20.23
N CYS A 435 0.31 -29.39 20.30
CA CYS A 435 1.77 -29.49 20.27
C CYS A 435 2.35 -30.51 21.28
N ASN A 436 1.68 -30.64 22.43
CA ASN A 436 2.07 -31.51 23.54
C ASN A 436 1.49 -32.93 23.44
N SER A 437 0.66 -33.21 22.44
CA SER A 437 0.08 -34.53 22.24
C SER A 437 1.18 -35.57 22.00
N LYS A 438 1.05 -36.72 22.68
CA LYS A 438 1.88 -37.92 22.49
C LYS A 438 1.26 -38.90 21.51
N GLU A 439 0.11 -38.56 20.93
CA GLU A 439 -0.57 -39.38 19.94
C GLU A 439 0.33 -39.58 18.72
N LYS A 440 0.48 -40.83 18.30
CA LYS A 440 1.20 -41.17 17.07
C LYS A 440 0.26 -41.01 15.89
N VAL A 441 0.64 -40.19 14.94
CA VAL A 441 -0.04 -40.10 13.65
C VAL A 441 0.66 -41.05 12.69
N ASP A 442 -0.13 -41.91 12.06
CA ASP A 442 0.38 -42.93 11.15
C ASP A 442 1.18 -42.34 9.98
N LEU A 443 2.20 -43.05 9.51
CA LEU A 443 3.18 -42.66 8.47
C LEU A 443 4.13 -41.50 8.78
N LEU A 444 3.89 -40.70 9.83
CA LEU A 444 4.81 -39.65 10.22
C LEU A 444 6.09 -40.25 10.86
N PRO A 445 7.26 -39.61 10.65
CA PRO A 445 8.49 -40.04 11.29
C PRO A 445 8.36 -39.97 12.82
N ASN A 446 8.88 -41.00 13.51
CA ASN A 446 8.86 -41.07 14.98
C ASN A 446 9.75 -40.00 15.66
N GLN A 447 10.63 -39.33 14.91
CA GLN A 447 11.51 -38.28 15.41
C GLN A 447 10.88 -36.90 15.24
N ASP A 448 11.19 -35.96 16.14
CA ASP A 448 10.71 -34.57 16.12
C ASP A 448 11.31 -33.73 14.98
N ASP A 449 12.08 -34.33 14.07
CA ASP A 449 12.81 -33.63 13.01
C ASP A 449 11.87 -32.89 12.04
N GLY A 450 10.69 -33.42 11.78
CA GLY A 450 9.63 -32.77 10.98
C GLY A 450 8.61 -31.98 11.79
N LYS A 451 8.59 -32.14 13.13
CA LYS A 451 7.58 -31.54 14.01
C LYS A 451 7.78 -30.02 14.11
N VAL A 452 6.69 -29.28 14.08
CA VAL A 452 6.64 -27.84 14.33
C VAL A 452 5.33 -27.48 15.03
N CYS A 453 5.38 -26.45 15.88
CA CYS A 453 4.21 -26.00 16.63
C CYS A 453 3.87 -24.56 16.30
N VAL A 454 2.61 -24.33 15.91
CA VAL A 454 2.10 -23.00 15.55
C VAL A 454 0.83 -22.76 16.33
N SER A 455 0.79 -21.70 17.14
CA SER A 455 -0.39 -21.33 17.95
C SER A 455 -0.94 -22.49 18.79
N GLY A 456 -0.06 -23.30 19.38
CA GLY A 456 -0.43 -24.46 20.20
C GLY A 456 -0.79 -25.75 19.45
N ARG A 457 -1.00 -25.68 18.12
CA ARG A 457 -1.31 -26.85 17.29
C ARG A 457 -0.03 -27.52 16.75
N ARG A 458 -0.08 -28.85 16.63
CA ARG A 458 1.02 -29.69 16.16
C ARG A 458 0.93 -29.93 14.66
N TYR A 459 2.01 -29.61 13.95
CA TYR A 459 2.16 -29.84 12.52
C TYR A 459 3.44 -30.62 12.22
N TYR A 460 3.50 -31.23 11.04
CA TYR A 460 4.71 -31.83 10.51
C TYR A 460 4.99 -31.35 9.09
N LEU A 461 6.17 -30.77 8.86
CA LEU A 461 6.60 -30.41 7.50
C LEU A 461 7.41 -31.56 6.91
N VAL A 462 6.83 -32.23 5.92
CA VAL A 462 7.30 -33.52 5.40
C VAL A 462 7.07 -33.58 3.88
N ARG A 463 7.46 -34.69 3.26
CA ARG A 463 7.16 -35.01 1.87
C ARG A 463 6.78 -36.48 1.71
N PRO A 464 5.90 -36.82 0.77
CA PRO A 464 5.82 -38.17 0.21
C PRO A 464 7.18 -38.60 -0.40
N THR A 465 7.48 -39.90 -0.34
CA THR A 465 8.66 -40.47 -1.01
C THR A 465 8.47 -40.53 -2.53
N ASP A 466 9.51 -40.94 -3.24
CA ASP A 466 9.42 -41.22 -4.68
C ASP A 466 8.87 -42.61 -4.98
N ASP A 467 8.73 -43.46 -3.96
CA ASP A 467 8.13 -44.78 -4.05
C ASP A 467 6.60 -44.70 -4.17
N ASP A 468 6.01 -45.83 -4.58
CA ASP A 468 4.56 -46.00 -4.55
C ASP A 468 4.01 -45.79 -3.14
N ALA A 469 2.79 -45.24 -3.05
CA ALA A 469 2.11 -44.96 -1.77
C ALA A 469 1.99 -46.23 -0.90
N GLU A 470 1.76 -47.38 -1.56
CA GLU A 470 1.73 -48.71 -0.96
C GLU A 470 2.65 -49.64 -1.74
N TYR A 471 3.49 -50.40 -1.03
CA TYR A 471 4.23 -51.52 -1.61
C TYR A 471 3.56 -52.84 -1.21
N CYS A 472 3.12 -53.60 -2.22
CA CYS A 472 2.46 -54.90 -2.05
C CYS A 472 3.43 -56.03 -2.42
N SER A 473 3.79 -56.86 -1.45
CA SER A 473 4.58 -58.07 -1.71
C SER A 473 3.68 -59.25 -2.04
N SER A 474 4.15 -60.14 -2.93
CA SER A 474 3.44 -61.38 -3.25
C SER A 474 3.31 -62.27 -1.99
N PRO A 475 2.26 -63.12 -1.92
CA PRO A 475 2.08 -64.01 -0.79
C PRO A 475 3.30 -64.93 -0.63
N SER A 476 3.93 -64.93 0.54
CA SER A 476 4.88 -65.99 0.88
C SER A 476 4.11 -67.27 1.18
N ALA A 477 4.73 -68.44 0.99
CA ALA A 477 4.09 -69.76 1.15
C ALA A 477 3.47 -70.03 2.54
N GLN A 478 3.63 -69.11 3.50
CA GLN A 478 3.13 -69.21 4.88
C GLN A 478 1.96 -68.24 5.19
N HIS A 479 1.57 -67.34 4.28
CA HIS A 479 0.47 -66.37 4.50
C HIS A 479 -0.47 -66.27 3.29
N TRP A 480 -1.77 -66.52 3.51
CA TRP A 480 -2.82 -66.36 2.50
C TRP A 480 -3.30 -64.91 2.47
N GLY A 481 -2.78 -64.12 1.51
CA GLY A 481 -3.25 -62.75 1.24
C GLY A 481 -2.16 -61.84 0.67
N MET A 482 -2.55 -60.93 -0.24
CA MET A 482 -1.67 -59.83 -0.67
C MET A 482 -1.59 -58.81 0.45
N GLY A 483 -0.44 -58.70 1.10
CA GLY A 483 -0.19 -57.70 2.14
C GLY A 483 0.43 -56.44 1.56
N CYS A 484 -0.32 -55.34 1.52
CA CYS A 484 0.18 -54.03 1.14
C CYS A 484 0.59 -53.24 2.39
N ARG A 485 1.75 -52.59 2.35
CA ARG A 485 2.22 -51.69 3.41
C ARG A 485 2.39 -50.29 2.85
N TRP A 486 1.98 -49.29 3.63
CA TRP A 486 2.16 -47.89 3.27
C TRP A 486 3.61 -47.45 3.41
N SER A 487 4.06 -46.64 2.46
CA SER A 487 5.32 -45.91 2.54
C SER A 487 5.21 -44.79 3.58
N ASN A 488 6.26 -44.58 4.38
CA ASN A 488 6.32 -43.45 5.32
C ASN A 488 6.59 -42.15 4.57
N VAL A 489 6.13 -41.02 5.11
CA VAL A 489 6.61 -39.71 4.65
C VAL A 489 7.98 -39.41 5.25
N GLU A 490 8.75 -38.57 4.58
CA GLU A 490 10.10 -38.19 4.98
C GLU A 490 10.19 -36.72 5.38
N THR A 491 11.16 -36.40 6.22
CA THR A 491 11.53 -35.01 6.51
C THR A 491 12.28 -34.38 5.34
N LEU A 492 12.21 -33.06 5.22
CA LEU A 492 12.92 -32.31 4.19
C LEU A 492 14.36 -31.98 4.62
N ASN A 493 15.28 -32.03 3.67
CA ASN A 493 16.68 -31.66 3.91
C ASN A 493 16.80 -30.23 4.44
N GLY A 494 17.69 -30.05 5.41
CA GLY A 494 17.98 -28.76 6.03
C GLY A 494 16.91 -28.28 7.01
N PHE A 495 15.69 -28.83 7.01
CA PHE A 495 14.61 -28.36 7.89
C PHE A 495 14.99 -28.44 9.38
N SER A 496 15.62 -29.53 9.80
CA SER A 496 16.11 -29.70 11.18
C SER A 496 17.19 -28.69 11.58
N LYS A 497 17.83 -28.00 10.63
CA LYS A 497 18.84 -26.96 10.89
C LYS A 497 18.24 -25.57 11.13
N LEU A 498 16.95 -25.35 10.88
CA LEU A 498 16.25 -24.09 11.11
C LEU A 498 15.92 -23.88 12.60
N LYS A 499 16.95 -23.67 13.43
CA LYS A 499 16.83 -23.53 14.89
C LYS A 499 17.09 -22.10 15.40
N GLY A 500 17.32 -21.15 14.50
CA GLY A 500 17.91 -19.85 14.82
C GLY A 500 19.44 -19.82 14.72
N GLY A 501 20.01 -18.63 14.59
CA GLY A 501 21.41 -18.38 14.25
C GLY A 501 21.69 -18.43 12.75
N VAL A 502 22.03 -19.62 12.22
CA VAL A 502 22.37 -19.80 10.80
C VAL A 502 21.15 -19.52 9.92
N TRP A 503 21.39 -19.01 8.70
CA TRP A 503 20.34 -18.59 7.76
C TRP A 503 19.51 -17.40 8.27
N ALA A 504 20.20 -16.39 8.81
CA ALA A 504 19.61 -15.15 9.34
C ALA A 504 18.54 -15.41 10.43
N ASP A 505 18.87 -16.25 11.42
CA ASP A 505 18.00 -16.62 12.53
C ASP A 505 16.62 -17.19 12.12
N LEU A 506 16.57 -17.88 10.97
CA LEU A 506 15.34 -18.52 10.48
C LEU A 506 15.00 -19.78 11.28
N ARG A 507 13.72 -19.89 11.65
CA ARG A 507 13.19 -21.00 12.45
C ARG A 507 12.15 -21.80 11.68
N LYS A 508 11.98 -23.08 12.05
CA LYS A 508 10.92 -23.95 11.49
C LYS A 508 9.53 -23.33 11.66
N GLU A 509 9.31 -22.70 12.81
CA GLU A 509 8.06 -22.05 13.18
C GLU A 509 7.73 -20.89 12.25
N ASP A 510 8.74 -20.16 11.75
CA ASP A 510 8.52 -19.06 10.81
C ASP A 510 7.87 -19.59 9.53
N LEU A 511 8.40 -20.70 9.01
CA LEU A 511 7.89 -21.32 7.79
C LEU A 511 6.46 -21.84 7.98
N ALA A 512 6.25 -22.60 9.06
CA ALA A 512 4.94 -23.18 9.36
C ALA A 512 3.89 -22.11 9.65
N ALA A 513 4.25 -21.04 10.35
CA ALA A 513 3.35 -19.93 10.64
C ALA A 513 2.85 -19.25 9.37
N SER A 514 3.72 -19.01 8.39
CA SER A 514 3.32 -18.45 7.10
C SER A 514 2.28 -19.31 6.37
N ILE A 515 2.48 -20.63 6.33
CA ILE A 515 1.55 -21.59 5.70
C ILE A 515 0.21 -21.59 6.44
N VAL A 516 0.21 -21.63 7.77
CA VAL A 516 -1.02 -21.60 8.58
C VAL A 516 -1.75 -20.27 8.42
N ASN A 517 -1.01 -19.16 8.37
CA ASN A 517 -1.57 -17.82 8.23
C ASN A 517 -2.22 -17.61 6.85
N ARG A 518 -1.76 -18.31 5.79
CA ARG A 518 -2.45 -18.37 4.48
C ARG A 518 -3.92 -18.78 4.63
N ARG A 519 -4.20 -19.82 5.41
CA ARG A 519 -5.59 -20.28 5.66
C ARG A 519 -6.37 -19.29 6.52
N LYS A 520 -5.72 -18.63 7.49
CA LYS A 520 -6.39 -17.65 8.37
C LYS A 520 -6.95 -16.45 7.61
N VAL A 521 -6.30 -16.03 6.53
CA VAL A 521 -6.79 -14.93 5.67
C VAL A 521 -7.73 -15.42 4.56
N GLY A 522 -8.19 -16.67 4.63
CA GLY A 522 -9.14 -17.25 3.69
C GLY A 522 -8.55 -17.60 2.32
N TRP A 523 -7.23 -17.74 2.19
CA TRP A 523 -6.61 -18.26 0.98
C TRP A 523 -6.54 -19.78 0.99
N GLY A 524 -6.84 -20.40 -0.16
CA GLY A 524 -6.72 -21.84 -0.39
C GLY A 524 -5.27 -22.32 -0.45
N ASN A 525 -5.07 -23.59 -0.77
CA ASN A 525 -3.72 -24.09 -1.03
C ASN A 525 -3.17 -23.47 -2.32
N PRO A 526 -1.83 -23.40 -2.48
CA PRO A 526 -1.26 -22.78 -3.68
C PRO A 526 -1.47 -23.65 -4.92
N SER A 527 -2.12 -23.13 -5.95
CA SER A 527 -2.41 -23.93 -7.16
C SER A 527 -1.31 -23.89 -8.21
N THR A 528 -0.40 -22.92 -8.12
CA THR A 528 0.79 -22.77 -8.99
C THR A 528 1.99 -22.31 -8.16
N PRO A 529 3.23 -22.48 -8.65
CA PRO A 529 4.38 -21.89 -8.00
C PRO A 529 4.26 -20.37 -7.88
N SER A 530 4.87 -19.80 -6.83
CA SER A 530 5.07 -18.36 -6.67
C SER A 530 3.77 -17.57 -6.52
N GLN A 531 2.73 -18.16 -5.91
CA GLN A 531 1.48 -17.46 -5.55
C GLN A 531 1.63 -16.55 -4.32
N TRP A 532 2.62 -15.68 -4.36
CA TRP A 532 2.78 -14.62 -3.38
C TRP A 532 1.71 -13.54 -3.58
N PRO A 533 1.29 -12.89 -2.48
CA PRO A 533 0.30 -11.82 -2.52
C PRO A 533 0.65 -10.68 -3.48
N ASN A 534 -0.37 -10.14 -4.15
CA ASN A 534 -0.20 -9.00 -5.03
C ASN A 534 -0.40 -7.69 -4.25
N PHE A 535 0.68 -6.99 -3.91
CA PHE A 535 0.58 -5.72 -3.17
C PHE A 535 -0.05 -4.56 -3.95
N ALA A 536 -0.22 -4.69 -5.27
CA ALA A 536 -1.00 -3.74 -6.06
C ALA A 536 -2.52 -3.96 -5.92
N ASP A 537 -2.94 -5.17 -5.53
CA ASP A 537 -4.34 -5.46 -5.23
C ASP A 537 -4.69 -5.01 -3.80
N GLY A 538 -5.84 -4.34 -3.67
CA GLY A 538 -6.27 -3.79 -2.39
C GLY A 538 -6.65 -4.83 -1.35
N ASN A 539 -7.30 -5.91 -1.78
CA ASN A 539 -7.76 -6.94 -0.87
C ASN A 539 -6.58 -7.76 -0.35
N ASP A 540 -5.63 -8.08 -1.23
CA ASP A 540 -4.39 -8.74 -0.83
C ASP A 540 -3.58 -7.87 0.14
N PHE A 541 -3.41 -6.59 -0.18
CA PHE A 541 -2.75 -5.64 0.72
C PHE A 541 -3.44 -5.57 2.09
N ASP A 542 -4.77 -5.47 2.11
CA ASP A 542 -5.56 -5.40 3.34
C ASP A 542 -5.41 -6.66 4.19
N ARG A 543 -5.37 -7.84 3.55
CA ARG A 543 -5.12 -9.11 4.22
C ARG A 543 -3.69 -9.24 4.75
N MET A 544 -2.74 -8.48 4.24
CA MET A 544 -1.35 -8.49 4.73
C MET A 544 -1.04 -7.42 5.78
N TRP A 545 -1.97 -6.48 5.98
CA TRP A 545 -1.73 -5.28 6.76
C TRP A 545 -1.20 -5.54 8.17
N ASP A 546 -1.75 -6.53 8.88
CA ASP A 546 -1.31 -6.83 10.25
C ASP A 546 0.17 -7.24 10.30
N TRP A 547 0.66 -7.98 9.31
CA TRP A 547 2.06 -8.42 9.24
C TRP A 547 3.01 -7.30 8.81
N ILE A 548 2.56 -6.40 7.93
CA ILE A 548 3.31 -5.20 7.56
C ILE A 548 3.44 -4.27 8.78
N LYS A 549 2.33 -4.03 9.49
CA LYS A 549 2.24 -3.13 10.64
C LYS A 549 3.03 -3.64 11.83
N LEU A 550 2.94 -4.94 12.12
CA LEU A 550 3.61 -5.60 13.26
C LEU A 550 5.03 -6.03 12.95
N ASP A 551 5.49 -5.77 11.72
CA ASP A 551 6.85 -6.08 11.33
C ASP A 551 7.19 -7.58 11.43
N ASN A 552 6.28 -8.42 10.93
CA ASN A 552 6.38 -9.87 11.00
C ASN A 552 6.16 -10.51 9.62
N MET A 553 6.80 -9.93 8.61
CA MET A 553 6.66 -10.38 7.22
C MET A 553 7.15 -11.81 7.00
N ILE A 554 8.08 -12.31 7.83
CA ILE A 554 8.56 -13.69 7.75
C ILE A 554 7.47 -14.74 8.02
N GLN A 555 6.44 -14.37 8.79
CA GLN A 555 5.28 -15.23 9.07
C GLN A 555 4.04 -14.78 8.30
N SER A 556 4.18 -13.89 7.31
CA SER A 556 3.02 -13.38 6.56
C SER A 556 2.33 -14.49 5.77
N PRO A 557 1.02 -14.39 5.55
CA PRO A 557 0.26 -15.34 4.76
C PRO A 557 0.88 -15.51 3.37
N GLY A 558 1.16 -16.74 2.97
CA GLY A 558 1.61 -17.05 1.61
C GLY A 558 3.06 -16.68 1.27
N LEU A 559 3.89 -16.21 2.22
CA LEU A 559 5.35 -16.12 2.01
C LEU A 559 5.93 -17.50 1.66
N ILE A 560 5.47 -18.52 2.38
CA ILE A 560 5.87 -19.91 2.16
C ILE A 560 4.83 -20.61 1.30
N ASP A 561 5.27 -20.98 0.11
CA ASP A 561 4.43 -21.57 -0.94
C ASP A 561 4.36 -23.11 -0.82
N ILE A 562 3.82 -23.58 0.31
CA ILE A 562 3.67 -25.00 0.62
C ILE A 562 2.21 -25.29 1.01
N PRO A 563 1.59 -26.35 0.46
CA PRO A 563 0.23 -26.73 0.81
C PRO A 563 0.11 -27.28 2.24
N ILE A 564 -1.08 -27.14 2.82
CA ILE A 564 -1.43 -27.67 4.14
C ILE A 564 -2.69 -28.55 4.05
N CYS A 565 -2.61 -29.75 4.64
CA CYS A 565 -3.72 -30.69 4.71
C CYS A 565 -3.55 -31.70 5.85
N THR A 566 -4.53 -32.58 6.05
CA THR A 566 -4.45 -33.66 7.03
C THR A 566 -3.68 -34.86 6.50
N MET A 567 -3.18 -35.73 7.38
CA MET A 567 -2.55 -36.99 6.96
C MET A 567 -3.52 -37.93 6.22
N ALA A 568 -4.82 -37.86 6.50
CA ALA A 568 -5.83 -38.64 5.79
C ALA A 568 -5.91 -38.24 4.31
N GLU A 569 -5.91 -36.93 4.06
CA GLU A 569 -5.92 -36.35 2.70
C GLU A 569 -4.63 -36.69 1.95
N VAL A 570 -3.46 -36.60 2.61
CA VAL A 570 -2.19 -37.04 2.03
C VAL A 570 -2.26 -38.49 1.57
N LYS A 571 -2.79 -39.40 2.39
CA LYS A 571 -2.91 -40.83 2.05
C LYS A 571 -3.86 -41.05 0.86
N GLU A 572 -5.01 -40.41 0.89
CA GLU A 572 -6.03 -40.54 -0.15
C GLU A 572 -5.48 -40.07 -1.50
N ASN A 573 -4.87 -38.90 -1.54
CA ASN A 573 -4.33 -38.32 -2.76
C ASN A 573 -3.07 -39.02 -3.24
N TRP A 574 -2.17 -39.44 -2.35
CA TRP A 574 -0.98 -40.19 -2.75
C TRP A 574 -1.33 -41.53 -3.40
N LYS A 575 -2.44 -42.17 -2.97
CA LYS A 575 -2.93 -43.41 -3.58
C LYS A 575 -3.70 -43.19 -4.89
N SER A 576 -4.53 -42.15 -4.95
CA SER A 576 -5.50 -41.95 -6.04
C SER A 576 -5.00 -41.06 -7.18
N THR A 577 -4.04 -40.18 -6.89
CA THR A 577 -3.52 -39.19 -7.84
C THR A 577 -2.02 -39.35 -8.04
N LYS A 578 -1.57 -39.06 -9.26
CA LYS A 578 -0.13 -38.92 -9.52
C LYS A 578 0.32 -37.53 -9.05
N LYS A 579 1.63 -37.26 -9.03
CA LYS A 579 2.23 -35.95 -8.72
C LYS A 579 1.93 -34.92 -9.82
N ASP A 580 0.66 -34.68 -10.13
CA ASP A 580 0.18 -34.04 -11.37
C ASP A 580 -0.26 -32.58 -11.20
N TYR A 581 -0.28 -32.05 -9.97
CA TYR A 581 -0.54 -30.64 -9.70
C TYR A 581 0.32 -30.10 -8.53
N TYR A 582 0.43 -28.77 -8.43
CA TYR A 582 1.39 -28.12 -7.53
C TYR A 582 1.12 -28.37 -6.03
N SER A 583 -0.14 -28.26 -5.60
CA SER A 583 -0.57 -28.51 -4.22
C SER A 583 -0.45 -29.98 -3.77
N TRP A 584 -0.16 -30.92 -4.68
CA TRP A 584 -0.09 -32.33 -4.34
C TRP A 584 0.91 -32.54 -3.20
N PRO A 585 0.59 -33.33 -2.16
CA PRO A 585 -0.54 -34.26 -2.03
C PRO A 585 -1.82 -33.67 -1.38
N CYS A 586 -1.96 -32.35 -1.22
CA CYS A 586 -3.18 -31.74 -0.68
C CYS A 586 -4.11 -31.26 -1.78
N ASP A 587 -5.40 -31.14 -1.49
CA ASP A 587 -6.39 -30.58 -2.40
C ASP A 587 -6.11 -29.10 -2.71
N ARG A 588 -6.62 -28.64 -3.87
CA ARG A 588 -6.42 -27.28 -4.40
C ARG A 588 -7.16 -26.21 -3.59
#